data_AF-A0A1C3VIT6-F1
#
_entry.id   AF-A0A1C3VIT6-F1
#
_cell.length_a   1.000
_cell.length_b   1.000
_cell.length_c   1.000
_cell.angle_alpha   90.00
_cell.angle_beta   90.00
_cell.angle_gamma   90.00
#
_symmetry.space_group_name_H-M   'P 1'
#
loop_
_entity.id
_entity.type
_entity.pdbx_description
1 polymer ?
#
loop_
_entity_poly.entity_id
_entity_poly.type
_entity_poly.pdbx_seq_one_letter_code
_entity_poly.pdbx_strand_id
1 'polypeptide(L)' 'MPLYIKDDAIDRLARRYQALTKAPTKTEAVRLALQKALDEELTKPTLADVAVAFCRNLKQKAVAKAGSDSAEGNA' A
#
# COMPACT_ATOMS: atom_id res chain seq x y z
N MET A 1 -26.64 1.32 -10.70
CA MET A 1 -27.69 0.45 -10.12
C MET A 1 -27.51 0.37 -8.60
N PRO A 2 -28.59 0.28 -7.81
CA PRO A 2 -28.49 0.05 -6.36
C PRO A 2 -27.90 -1.34 -6.09
N LEU A 3 -26.91 -1.42 -5.21
CA LEU A 3 -26.30 -2.69 -4.81
C LEU A 3 -27.23 -3.40 -3.83
N TYR A 4 -27.71 -4.60 -4.18
CA TYR A 4 -28.49 -5.43 -3.26
C TYR A 4 -27.55 -6.39 -2.53
N ILE A 5 -27.52 -6.28 -1.21
CA ILE A 5 -26.73 -7.12 -0.32
C ILE A 5 -27.74 -7.98 0.42
N LYS A 6 -27.71 -9.30 0.19
CA LYS A 6 -28.65 -10.25 0.80
C LYS A 6 -28.30 -10.58 2.26
N ASP A 7 -27.03 -10.45 2.61
CA ASP A 7 -26.52 -10.71 3.95
C ASP A 7 -26.65 -9.45 4.83
N ASP A 8 -27.42 -9.57 5.92
CA ASP A 8 -27.69 -8.48 6.85
C ASP A 8 -26.44 -7.99 7.60
N ALA A 9 -25.44 -8.84 7.80
CA ALA A 9 -24.18 -8.44 8.42
C ALA A 9 -23.37 -7.57 7.45
N ILE A 10 -23.34 -7.93 6.16
CA ILE A 10 -22.67 -7.15 5.13
C ILE A 10 -23.42 -5.83 4.87
N ASP A 11 -24.76 -5.81 4.86
CA ASP A 11 -25.52 -4.55 4.68
C ASP A 11 -25.27 -3.57 5.84
N ARG A 12 -25.15 -4.09 7.08
CA ARG A 12 -24.75 -3.29 8.25
C ARG A 12 -23.36 -2.70 8.10
N LEU A 13 -22.38 -3.48 7.61
CA LEU A 13 -21.04 -2.98 7.32
C LEU A 13 -21.06 -1.88 6.26
N ALA A 14 -21.79 -2.08 5.16
CA ALA A 14 -21.92 -1.11 4.08
C ALA A 14 -22.55 0.20 4.57
N ARG A 15 -23.60 0.13 5.40
CA ARG A 15 -24.22 1.32 6.01
C ARG A 15 -23.30 2.04 6.98
N ARG A 16 -22.56 1.29 7.81
CA ARG A 16 -21.59 1.88 8.75
C ARG A 16 -20.48 2.60 7.99
N TYR A 17 -19.97 1.98 6.93
CA TYR A 17 -18.96 2.59 6.08
C TYR A 17 -19.49 3.81 5.32
N GLN A 18 -20.73 3.75 4.82
CA GLN A 18 -21.42 4.89 4.23
C GLN A 18 -21.52 6.06 5.21
N ALA A 19 -21.93 5.82 6.45
CA ALA A 19 -22.04 6.85 7.48
C ALA A 19 -20.68 7.49 7.82
N LEU A 20 -19.62 6.69 7.88
CA LEU A 20 -18.25 7.16 8.15
C LEU A 20 -17.67 7.98 7.00
N THR A 21 -17.86 7.53 5.76
CA THR A 21 -17.35 8.20 4.55
C THR A 21 -18.27 9.31 4.04
N LYS A 22 -19.46 9.45 4.64
CA LYS A 22 -20.53 10.36 4.19
C LYS A 22 -20.90 10.16 2.71
N ALA A 23 -20.72 8.95 2.20
CA ALA A 23 -21.05 8.63 0.83
C ALA A 23 -22.57 8.74 0.60
N PRO A 24 -23.01 9.24 -0.57
CA PRO A 24 -24.42 9.50 -0.84
C PRO A 24 -25.26 8.22 -0.89
N THR A 25 -24.65 7.08 -1.26
CA THR A 25 -25.31 5.77 -1.28
C THR A 25 -24.39 4.69 -0.74
N LYS A 26 -24.99 3.59 -0.25
CA LYS A 26 -24.22 2.40 0.16
C LYS A 26 -23.42 1.80 -1.01
N THR A 27 -23.90 1.92 -2.24
CA THR A 27 -23.16 1.47 -3.44
C THR A 27 -21.87 2.27 -3.62
N GLU A 28 -21.93 3.60 -3.51
CA GLU A 28 -20.74 4.45 -3.61
C GLU A 28 -19.76 4.17 -2.47
N ALA A 29 -20.29 3.99 -1.26
CA ALA A 29 -19.49 3.63 -0.09
C ALA A 29 -18.73 2.31 -0.34
N VAL A 30 -19.41 1.27 -0.81
CA VAL A 30 -18.79 -0.04 -1.09
C VAL A 30 -17.78 0.07 -2.23
N ARG A 31 -18.07 0.85 -3.29
CA ARG A 31 -17.12 1.04 -4.39
C ARG A 31 -15.81 1.68 -3.90
N LEU A 32 -15.91 2.73 -3.08
CA LEU A 32 -14.74 3.39 -2.49
C LEU A 32 -13.93 2.44 -1.62
N ALA A 33 -14.59 1.64 -0.78
CA ALA A 33 -13.92 0.65 0.06
C ALA A 33 -13.14 -0.37 -0.77
N LEU A 34 -13.78 -0.92 -1.81
CA LEU A 34 -13.16 -1.92 -2.68
C LEU A 34 -12.03 -1.34 -3.51
N GLN A 35 -12.20 -0.14 -4.07
CA GLN A 35 -11.14 0.52 -4.84
C GLN A 35 -9.90 0.72 -3.97
N LYS A 36 -10.09 1.23 -2.73
CA LYS A 36 -8.98 1.43 -1.80
C LYS A 36 -8.30 0.11 -1.44
N ALA A 37 -9.05 -0.94 -1.17
CA ALA A 37 -8.49 -2.26 -0.86
C ALA A 37 -7.72 -2.86 -2.05
N LEU A 38 -8.21 -2.66 -3.28
CA LEU A 38 -7.51 -3.07 -4.50
C LEU A 38 -6.24 -2.25 -4.71
N ASP A 39 -6.29 -0.94 -4.54
CA ASP A 39 -5.11 -0.07 -4.67
C ASP A 39 -4.06 -0.47 -3.63
N GLU A 40 -4.45 -0.74 -2.39
CA GLU A 40 -3.56 -1.26 -1.34
C GLU A 40 -2.96 -2.62 -1.73
N GLU A 41 -3.74 -3.53 -2.30
CA GLU A 41 -3.22 -4.85 -2.72
C GLU A 41 -2.28 -4.75 -3.93
N LEU A 42 -2.59 -3.86 -4.89
CA LEU A 42 -1.81 -3.65 -6.10
C LEU A 42 -0.53 -2.85 -5.85
N THR A 43 -0.52 -1.98 -4.84
CA THR A 43 0.66 -1.18 -4.46
C THR A 43 1.59 -1.91 -3.50
N LYS A 44 1.19 -3.07 -2.97
CA LYS A 44 2.10 -3.92 -2.20
C LYS A 44 3.30 -4.28 -3.08
N PRO A 45 4.51 -3.83 -2.73
CA PRO A 45 5.69 -4.19 -3.50
C PRO A 45 5.81 -5.72 -3.46
N THR A 46 6.07 -6.30 -4.62
CA THR A 46 6.29 -7.75 -4.67
C THR A 46 7.55 -8.08 -3.87
N LEU A 47 7.68 -9.32 -3.39
CA LEU A 47 8.90 -9.76 -2.72
C LEU A 47 10.16 -9.51 -3.58
N ALA A 48 10.01 -9.60 -4.91
CA ALA A 48 11.08 -9.29 -5.85
C ALA A 48 11.46 -7.80 -5.82
N ASP A 49 10.48 -6.88 -5.79
CA ASP A 49 10.74 -5.43 -5.69
C ASP A 49 11.47 -5.07 -4.39
N VAL A 50 11.07 -5.71 -3.29
CA VAL A 50 11.73 -5.55 -1.98
C VAL A 50 13.18 -6.07 -2.04
N ALA A 51 13.41 -7.24 -2.65
CA ALA A 51 14.75 -7.80 -2.80
C ALA A 51 15.65 -6.91 -3.67
N VAL A 52 15.14 -6.37 -4.78
CA VAL A 52 15.88 -5.46 -5.66
C VAL A 52 16.23 -4.16 -4.92
N ALA A 53 15.30 -3.59 -4.16
CA ALA A 53 15.56 -2.40 -3.35
C ALA A 53 16.63 -2.67 -2.28
N PHE A 54 16.57 -3.85 -1.62
CA PHE A 54 17.57 -4.26 -0.64
C PHE A 54 18.97 -4.39 -1.26
N CYS A 55 19.11 -5.12 -2.37
CA CYS A 55 20.38 -5.27 -3.09
C CYS A 55 20.94 -3.91 -3.56
N ARG A 56 20.08 -3.01 -4.04
CA ARG A 56 20.47 -1.64 -4.43
C ARG A 56 21.04 -0.86 -3.25
N ASN A 57 20.38 -0.91 -2.09
CA ASN A 57 20.84 -0.25 -0.87
C ASN A 57 22.17 -0.82 -0.36
N LEU A 58 22.36 -2.15 -0.44
CA LEU A 58 23.64 -2.77 -0.09
C LEU A 58 24.78 -2.29 -1.00
N LYS A 59 24.55 -2.24 -2.31
CA LYS A 59 25.54 -1.74 -3.27
C LYS A 59 25.89 -0.27 -3.00
N GLN A 60 24.90 0.58 -2.73
CA GLN A 60 25.14 1.98 -2.39
C GLN A 60 25.95 2.15 -1.09
N LYS A 61 25.64 1.37 -0.05
CA LYS A 61 26.44 1.35 1.19
C LYS A 61 27.87 0.88 0.95
N ALA A 62 28.08 -0.14 0.11
CA ALA A 62 29.41 -0.62 -0.23
C ALA A 62 30.23 0.44 -1.00
N VAL A 63 29.63 1.15 -1.94
CA VAL A 63 30.28 2.25 -2.67
C VAL A 63 30.60 3.42 -1.73
N ALA A 64 29.69 3.77 -0.81
CA ALA A 64 29.94 4.81 0.19
C ALA A 64 31.08 4.43 1.15
N LYS A 65 31.15 3.15 1.57
CA LYS A 65 32.23 2.63 2.42
C LYS A 65 33.57 2.57 1.70
N ALA A 66 33.58 2.20 0.42
CA ALA A 66 34.80 2.21 -0.39
C ALA A 66 35.35 3.64 -0.59
N GLY A 67 34.46 4.64 -0.69
CA GLY A 67 34.87 6.05 -0.75
C GLY A 67 35.41 6.61 0.57
N SER A 68 34.93 6.12 1.73
CA SER A 68 35.45 6.52 3.04
C SER A 68 36.79 5.86 3.37
N ASP A 69 36.98 4.58 3.04
CA ASP A 69 38.25 3.87 3.30
C ASP A 69 39.42 4.44 2.47
N SER A 70 39.16 5.07 1.31
CA SER A 70 40.19 5.74 0.52
C SER A 70 40.60 7.13 1.02
N ALA A 71 39.84 7.74 1.95
CA ALA A 71 40.10 9.10 2.44
C ALA A 71 40.99 9.12 3.71
N GLU A 72 41.04 8.03 4.48
CA GLU A 72 41.80 7.94 5.74
C GLU A 72 43.24 7.40 5.57
N GLY A 73 43.68 7.13 4.34
CA GLY A 73 45.00 6.52 4.03
C GLY A 73 46.15 7.46 3.68
N ASN A 74 46.00 8.79 3.81
CA ASN A 74 47.08 9.74 3.56
C ASN A 74 47.16 10.78 4.69
N ALA A 75 47.73 10.38 5.83
CA ALA A 75 48.14 11.24 6.93
C ALA A 75 49.57 10.88 7.36
#